data_AF-A0A524PFM9-F1
#
_entry.id   AF-A0A524PFM9-F1
#
_cell.length_a   1.000
_cell.length_b   1.000
_cell.length_c   1.000
_cell.angle_alpha   90.00
_cell.angle_beta   90.00
_cell.angle_gamma   90.00
#
_symmetry.space_group_name_H-M   'P 1'
#
loop_
_entity.id
_entity.type
_entity.pdbx_description
1 polymer ?
#
loop_
_entity_poly.entity_id
_entity_poly.type
_entity_poly.pdbx_seq_one_letter_code
_entity_poly.pdbx_strand_id
1 'polypeptide(L)' 'VANIPEHLIPLAHHWLILHGRYVCKARRPECEQCGLISVCRYFARIKK' A
#
# COMPACT_ATOMS: atom_id res chain seq x y z
N VAL A 1 4.75 1.22 16.57
CA VAL A 1 5.58 0.89 15.39
C VAL A 1 6.57 -0.20 15.81
N ALA A 2 6.07 -1.41 16.10
CA ALA A 2 6.88 -2.45 16.75
C ALA A 2 7.68 -3.32 15.77
N ASN A 3 7.32 -3.30 14.49
CA ASN A 3 7.86 -4.22 13.47
C ASN A 3 8.66 -3.51 12.36
N ILE A 4 8.95 -2.21 12.52
CA ILE A 4 9.75 -1.43 11.56
C ILE A 4 10.96 -0.87 12.31
N PRO A 5 12.20 -1.12 11.85
CA PRO A 5 13.39 -0.52 12.43
C PRO A 5 13.27 1.00 12.52
N GLU A 6 13.70 1.62 13.62
CA GLU A 6 13.45 3.04 13.89
C GLU A 6 13.94 3.98 12.77
N HIS A 7 15.11 3.70 12.20
CA HIS A 7 15.69 4.49 11.11
C HIS A 7 14.90 4.41 9.79
N LEU A 8 14.05 3.39 9.61
CA LEU A 8 13.19 3.24 8.44
C LEU A 8 11.81 3.86 8.63
N ILE A 9 11.42 4.24 9.84
CA ILE A 9 10.08 4.79 10.12
C ILE A 9 9.78 6.02 9.25
N PRO A 10 10.69 7.01 9.09
CA PRO A 10 10.42 8.15 8.23
C PRO A 10 10.26 7.73 6.75
N LEU A 11 11.07 6.78 6.28
CA LEU A 11 10.96 6.29 4.89
C LEU A 11 9.65 5.54 4.67
N ALA A 12 9.29 4.63 5.59
CA ALA A 12 8.05 3.87 5.53
C ALA A 12 6.82 4.77 5.55
N HIS A 13 6.84 5.84 6.35
CA HIS A 13 5.80 6.86 6.33
C HIS A 13 5.62 7.49 4.94
N HIS A 14 6.71 7.93 4.31
CA HIS A 14 6.65 8.49 2.96
C HIS A 14 6.21 7.45 1.93
N TRP A 15 6.67 6.19 2.02
CA TRP A 15 6.23 5.12 1.13
C TRP A 15 4.72 4.93 1.18
N LEU A 16 4.11 4.92 2.38
CA LEU A 16 2.66 4.77 2.51
C LEU A 16 1.90 5.98 1.94
N ILE A 17 2.40 7.20 2.15
CA ILE A 17 1.79 8.41 1.58
C ILE A 17 1.84 8.39 0.04
N LEU A 18 3.03 8.10 -0.51
CA LEU A 18 3.23 8.06 -1.96
C LEU A 18 2.43 6.91 -2.58
N HIS A 19 2.40 5.75 -1.93
CA HIS A 19 1.61 4.61 -2.38
C HIS A 19 0.12 4.95 -2.45
N GLY A 20 -0.45 5.58 -1.42
CA GLY A 20 -1.85 6.01 -1.45
C GLY A 20 -2.14 7.10 -2.49
N ARG A 21 -1.20 8.03 -2.69
CA ARG A 21 -1.34 9.12 -3.66
C ARG A 21 -1.29 8.64 -5.11
N TYR A 22 -0.39 7.72 -5.41
CA TYR A 22 -0.07 7.35 -6.79
C TYR A 22 -0.61 5.98 -7.21
N VAL A 23 -0.77 5.02 -6.30
CA VAL A 23 -1.17 3.64 -6.63
C VAL A 23 -2.52 3.28 -6.01
N CYS A 24 -2.61 3.26 -4.67
CA CYS A 24 -3.82 2.86 -3.94
C CYS A 24 -4.77 4.05 -3.71
N LYS A 25 -5.20 4.70 -4.81
CA LYS A 25 -6.07 5.88 -4.78
C LYS A 25 -7.46 5.55 -4.24
N ALA A 26 -8.07 6.48 -3.51
CA ALA A 26 -9.31 6.25 -2.76
C ALA A 26 -10.53 5.82 -3.61
N ARG A 27 -10.68 6.35 -4.82
CA ARG A 27 -11.86 6.05 -5.67
C ARG A 27 -11.60 4.93 -6.67
N ARG A 28 -10.42 4.88 -7.27
CA ARG A 28 -10.02 3.93 -8.32
C ARG A 28 -8.55 3.55 -8.13
N PRO A 29 -8.25 2.53 -7.29
CA PRO A 29 -6.89 2.09 -7.09
C PRO A 29 -6.33 1.40 -8.34
N GLU A 30 -5.06 1.64 -8.63
CA GLU A 30 -4.33 1.01 -9.74
C GLU A 30 -3.79 -0.35 -9.30
N CYS A 31 -4.70 -1.29 -9.05
CA CYS A 31 -4.35 -2.58 -8.47
C CYS A 31 -3.31 -3.34 -9.31
N GLU A 32 -3.34 -3.27 -10.64
CA GLU A 32 -2.40 -3.99 -11.52
C GLU A 32 -0.93 -3.57 -11.33
N GLN A 33 -0.71 -2.33 -10.88
CA GLN A 33 0.63 -1.79 -10.62
C GLN A 33 1.04 -1.93 -9.15
N CYS A 34 0.16 -2.45 -8.29
CA CYS A 34 0.40 -2.52 -6.86
C CYS A 34 1.26 -3.73 -6.49
N GLY A 35 2.46 -3.50 -5.93
CA GLY A 35 3.31 -4.60 -5.45
C GLY A 35 2.74 -5.39 -4.27
N LEU A 36 1.64 -4.94 -3.65
CA LEU A 36 1.00 -5.55 -2.49
C LEU A 36 -0.23 -6.40 -2.85
N ILE A 37 -0.52 -6.62 -4.14
CA ILE A 37 -1.71 -7.36 -4.62
C ILE A 37 -1.88 -8.70 -3.91
N SER A 38 -0.81 -9.49 -3.80
CA SER A 38 -0.84 -10.85 -3.27
C SER A 38 -1.30 -10.94 -1.81
N VAL A 39 -1.13 -9.87 -1.04
CA VAL A 39 -1.51 -9.77 0.37
C VAL A 39 -2.68 -8.80 0.60
N CYS A 40 -3.22 -8.19 -0.45
CA CYS A 40 -4.26 -7.16 -0.35
C CYS A 40 -5.65 -7.77 -0.19
N ARG A 41 -6.22 -7.63 1.02
CA ARG A 41 -7.58 -8.11 1.33
C ARG A 41 -8.68 -7.42 0.51
N TYR A 42 -8.50 -6.14 0.18
CA TYR A 42 -9.47 -5.40 -0.63
C TYR A 42 -9.56 -5.96 -2.05
N PHE A 43 -8.41 -6.20 -2.69
CA PHE A 43 -8.35 -6.78 -4.02
C PHE A 43 -8.92 -8.20 -4.06
N ALA A 44 -8.56 -9.03 -3.07
CA ALA A 44 -9.09 -10.38 -2.94
C ALA A 44 -10.64 -10.41 -2.83
N ARG A 45 -11.25 -9.37 -2.24
CA ARG A 45 -12.70 -9.25 -2.16
C ARG A 45 -13.36 -8.82 -3.48
N ILE A 46 -12.71 -7.96 -4.26
CA ILE A 46 -13.25 -7.45 -5.53
C ILE A 46 -13.13 -8.46 -6.67
N LYS A 47 -12.10 -9.30 -6.65
CA LYS A 47 -11.87 -10.34 -7.68
C LYS A 47 -12.65 -11.65 -7.42
N LYS A 48 -13.49 -11.71 -6.38
CA LYS A 48 -14.50 -12.78 -6.24
C LYS A 48 -15.62 -12.55 -7.25
#